data_AF-A0A4Y1ZNU3-F1
#
_entry.id   AF-A0A4Y1ZNU3-F1
#
_cell.length_a   1.000
_cell.length_b   1.000
_cell.length_c   1.000
_cell.angle_alpha   90.00
_cell.angle_beta   90.00
_cell.angle_gamma   90.00
#
_symmetry.space_group_name_H-M   'P 1'
#
loop_
_entity.id
_entity.type
_entity.pdbx_description
1 polymer ?
#
loop_
_entity_poly.entity_id
_entity_poly.type
_entity_poly.pdbx_seq_one_letter_code
_entity_poly.pdbx_strand_id
1 'polypeptide(L)' 'EWQKEGLHLSSASDQACKLYDAAISQYVGWYEEPSLGGISKTVQEMISIDPNF' A
#
# COMPACT_ATOMS: atom_id res chain seq x y z
N GLU A 1 17.68 -2.02 -3.25
CA GLU A 1 18.22 -1.44 -2.01
C GLU A 1 17.78 -2.23 -0.77
N TRP A 2 16.49 -2.42 -0.48
CA TRP A 2 16.00 -3.17 0.69
C TRP A 2 16.45 -4.65 0.81
N GLN A 3 16.53 -5.39 -0.31
CA GLN A 3 17.05 -6.77 -0.31
C GLN A 3 18.52 -6.91 0.12
N LYS A 4 19.33 -5.85 0.01
CA LYS A 4 20.74 -5.89 0.43
C LYS A 4 20.90 -5.82 1.95
N GLU A 5 19.88 -5.35 2.66
CA GLU A 5 19.85 -5.19 4.14
C GLU A 5 19.27 -6.44 4.84
N GLY A 6 19.01 -7.54 4.12
CA GLY A 6 18.47 -8.78 4.71
C GLY A 6 17.00 -8.69 5.14
N LEU A 7 16.32 -7.58 4.85
CA LEU A 7 14.89 -7.42 5.05
C LEU A 7 14.16 -8.13 3.91
N HIS A 8 13.69 -9.35 4.18
CA HIS A 8 12.80 -10.09 3.29
C HIS A 8 11.42 -9.41 3.25
N LEU A 9 11.29 -8.38 2.42
CA LEU A 9 9.98 -7.95 1.95
C LEU A 9 9.50 -9.08 1.04
N SER A 10 8.51 -9.83 1.50
CA SER A 10 7.79 -10.76 0.63
C SER A 10 7.17 -9.94 -0.52
N SER A 11 6.97 -10.53 -1.69
CA SER A 11 6.36 -9.79 -2.82
C SER A 11 4.98 -9.19 -2.49
N ALA A 12 4.28 -9.77 -1.50
CA ALA A 12 3.05 -9.22 -0.93
C ALA A 12 3.29 -7.97 -0.08
N SER A 13 4.35 -7.96 0.74
CA SER A 13 4.74 -6.79 1.56
C SER A 13 5.11 -5.58 0.68
N ASP A 14 5.81 -5.79 -0.44
CA ASP A 14 6.13 -4.70 -1.37
C ASP A 14 4.88 -4.07 -2.02
N GLN A 15 3.86 -4.88 -2.34
CA GLN A 15 2.60 -4.37 -2.86
C GLN A 15 1.78 -3.66 -1.78
N ALA A 16 1.74 -4.21 -0.56
CA ALA A 16 1.05 -3.59 0.57
C ALA A 16 1.67 -2.23 0.94
N CYS A 17 3.01 -2.12 0.96
CA CYS A 17 3.71 -0.86 1.17
C CYS A 17 3.36 0.22 0.15
N LYS A 18 3.21 -0.15 -1.14
CA LYS A 18 2.78 0.79 -2.19
C LYS A 18 1.35 1.26 -2.00
N LEU A 19 0.46 0.36 -1.60
CA LEU A 19 -0.95 0.71 -1.30
C LEU A 19 -1.04 1.60 -0.07
N TYR A 20 -0.21 1.37 0.95
CA TYR A 20 -0.11 2.25 2.11
C TYR A 20 0.32 3.66 1.73
N ASP A 21 1.39 3.79 0.95
CA ASP A 21 1.87 5.10 0.45
C ASP A 21 0.79 5.82 -0.38
N ALA A 22 0.07 5.08 -1.22
CA ALA A 22 -1.05 5.61 -1.99
C ALA A 22 -2.24 6.05 -1.11
N ALA A 23 -2.54 5.32 -0.04
CA ALA A 23 -3.60 5.69 0.91
C ALA A 23 -3.24 6.99 1.67
N ILE A 24 -2.01 7.11 2.14
CA ILE A 24 -1.52 8.34 2.81
C ILE A 24 -1.52 9.52 1.84
N SER A 25 -1.03 9.32 0.60
CA SER A 25 -1.02 10.38 -0.42
C SER A 25 -2.42 10.90 -0.73
N GLN A 26 -3.40 10.01 -0.89
CA GLN A 26 -4.81 10.38 -1.09
C GLN A 26 -5.37 11.15 0.12
N TYR A 27 -5.10 10.67 1.34
CA TYR A 27 -5.60 11.29 2.58
C TYR A 27 -5.05 12.70 2.79
N VAL A 28 -3.72 12.85 2.70
CA VAL A 28 -3.03 14.12 2.95
C VAL A 28 -3.23 15.08 1.78
N GLY A 29 -3.30 14.56 0.56
CA GLY A 29 -3.52 15.34 -0.65
C GLY A 29 -4.98 15.74 -0.89
N TRP A 30 -5.92 15.25 -0.08
CA TRP A 30 -7.36 15.50 -0.25
C TRP A 30 -7.86 15.19 -1.67
N TYR A 31 -7.36 14.10 -2.25
CA TYR A 31 -7.79 13.60 -3.54
C TYR A 31 -8.04 12.10 -3.48
N GLU A 32 -8.89 11.62 -4.38
CA GLU A 32 -9.12 10.19 -4.57
C GLU A 32 -8.44 9.75 -5.86
N GLU A 33 -7.68 8.66 -5.81
CA GLU A 33 -7.04 8.06 -6.97
C GLU A 33 -8.07 7.13 -7.64
N PRO A 34 -8.65 7.50 -8.79
CA PRO A 34 -9.76 6.74 -9.38
C PRO A 34 -9.30 5.35 -9.86
N SER A 35 -8.03 5.22 -10.23
CA SER A 35 -7.44 3.94 -10.63
C SER A 35 -7.40 2.92 -9.49
N LEU A 36 -7.31 3.38 -8.24
CA LEU A 36 -7.38 2.56 -7.03
C LEU A 36 -8.79 2.50 -6.43
N GLY A 37 -9.76 3.20 -7.02
CA GLY A 37 -11.13 3.33 -6.51
C GLY A 37 -11.21 4.09 -5.18
N GLY A 38 -10.32 5.07 -4.99
CA GLY A 38 -10.28 5.91 -3.79
C GLY A 38 -9.62 5.24 -2.58
N ILE A 39 -9.56 5.98 -1.48
CA ILE A 39 -8.81 5.57 -0.28
C ILE A 39 -9.38 4.31 0.37
N SER A 40 -10.71 4.17 0.40
CA SER A 40 -11.39 3.03 1.03
C SER A 40 -11.00 1.71 0.35
N LYS A 41 -11.05 1.69 -0.98
CA LYS A 41 -10.68 0.51 -1.76
C LYS A 41 -9.17 0.24 -1.71
N THR A 42 -8.36 1.29 -1.69
CA THR A 42 -6.90 1.19 -1.51
C THR A 42 -6.54 0.47 -0.19
N VAL A 43 -7.18 0.86 0.93
CA VAL A 43 -6.97 0.23 2.24
C VAL A 43 -7.50 -1.20 2.27
N GLN A 44 -8.66 -1.45 1.66
CA GLN A 44 -9.23 -2.80 1.58
C GLN A 44 -8.31 -3.76 0.82
N GLU A 45 -7.72 -3.31 -0.30
CA GLU A 45 -6.80 -4.10 -1.10
C GLU A 45 -5.48 -4.34 -0.36
N MET A 46 -4.99 -3.34 0.39
CA MET A 46 -3.80 -3.47 1.24
C MET A 46 -3.97 -4.60 2.27
N ILE A 47 -5.09 -4.59 3.03
CA ILE A 47 -5.38 -5.61 4.04
C ILE A 47 -5.65 -6.99 3.39
N SER A 48 -6.21 -7.02 2.18
CA SER A 48 -6.40 -8.29 1.45
C SER A 48 -5.08 -8.93 1.03
N ILE A 49 -4.06 -8.12 0.73
CA ILE A 49 -2.73 -8.59 0.31
C ILE A 49 -1.88 -8.94 1.52
N ASP A 50 -1.98 -8.16 2.59
CA ASP A 50 -1.32 -8.41 3.86
C ASP A 50 -2.30 -8.17 5.03
N PRO A 51 -2.97 -9.22 5.53
CA PRO A 51 -3.92 -9.11 6.64
C PRO A 51 -3.29 -8.63 7.96
N ASN A 52 -1.96 -8.64 8.07
CA ASN A 52 -1.23 -8.23 9.27
C ASN A 52 -0.39 -6.96 9.04
N PHE A 53 -0.69 -6.20 7.97
CA PHE A 53 -0.01 -4.95 7.65
C PHE A 53 -0.08 -3.92 8.78
#